data_AF-A0A7X8FBF6-F1
#
_entry.id   AF-A0A7X8FBF6-F1
#
_cell.length_a   1.000
_cell.length_b   1.000
_cell.length_c   1.000
_cell.angle_alpha   90.00
_cell.angle_beta   90.00
_cell.angle_gamma   90.00
#
_symmetry.space_group_name_H-M   'P 1'
#
loop_
_entity.id
_entity.type
_entity.pdbx_description
1 polymer ?
#
loop_
_entity_poly.entity_id
_entity_poly.type
_entity_poly.pdbx_seq_one_letter_code
_entity_poly.pdbx_strand_id
1 'polypeptide(L)'
;MPNIRFTYQAPTAGKHEVGIAGDFSSWDILDLQDLGGLYAIILPLEAGRYRYKFIVDGVWMADPANPLREPDPFGGENSVLTVETAQAQPLSWQQVYHDLDLLAQRLERYFDIIKTGDESYELRIDWYPGIDCEVHLLLDDALHECYRLGIADNKEVYHCIFSHSGDSFQVALRFGHQDEELYYGAHGFVKKRQDLAPITIHADRLTVFAVPKWVQEGIIYQIFPERFCNGDPSLNPDFSEWYYQDSNTPPAAGELLPKNVEYFHFVDDWYDTSGLRQSPWQKEGTPDWWSFYGGDLPGIISKLDYLGELGVNILYFNPLWRAKSNHKYDAADYKSIDPHFGDEKLMKELCDKAHEQGMKIIVDVAFNHTGEAFWAFVDCIRKGADSPWWNWYDWHQWPLPQPLPPDFDPKEYYQCWWGIKDMPDLNFDLSRTHPAENYVRDIR
;
A
#
# COMPACT_ATOMS: atom_id res chain seq x y z
N MET A 1 -17.75 22.20 15.25
CA MET A 1 -17.93 20.76 14.99
C MET A 1 -16.72 20.29 14.20
N PRO A 2 -15.84 19.45 14.76
CA PRO A 2 -14.79 18.82 13.97
C PRO A 2 -15.41 17.98 12.85
N ASN A 3 -14.73 17.97 11.69
CA ASN A 3 -15.04 17.08 10.59
C ASN A 3 -14.36 15.74 10.86
N ILE A 4 -15.13 14.74 11.26
CA ILE A 4 -14.63 13.40 11.53
C ILE A 4 -14.69 12.60 10.24
N ARG A 5 -13.53 12.10 9.80
CA ARG A 5 -13.43 11.19 8.67
C ARG A 5 -13.57 9.76 9.18
N PHE A 6 -14.63 9.09 8.77
CA PHE A 6 -14.75 7.64 8.92
C PHE A 6 -14.23 6.98 7.67
N THR A 7 -13.43 5.94 7.84
CA THR A 7 -12.90 5.14 6.75
C THR A 7 -13.09 3.66 7.02
N TYR A 8 -13.44 2.92 5.98
CA TYR A 8 -13.47 1.48 6.02
C TYR A 8 -12.71 0.95 4.80
N GLN A 9 -11.79 0.02 5.04
CA GLN A 9 -11.12 -0.73 3.99
C GLN A 9 -11.60 -2.17 4.10
N ALA A 10 -12.28 -2.65 3.05
CA ALA A 10 -12.70 -4.03 3.02
C ALA A 10 -11.47 -4.95 3.02
N PRO A 11 -11.49 -6.05 3.79
CA PRO A 11 -10.37 -7.01 3.81
C PRO A 11 -10.27 -7.80 2.49
N THR A 12 -11.32 -7.77 1.67
CA THR A 12 -11.42 -8.44 0.39
C THR A 12 -11.39 -7.44 -0.76
N ALA A 13 -10.74 -7.83 -1.86
CA ALA A 13 -10.72 -7.03 -3.08
C ALA A 13 -12.11 -7.08 -3.78
N GLY A 14 -12.74 -5.92 -4.02
CA GLY A 14 -14.05 -5.86 -4.67
C GLY A 14 -14.83 -4.57 -4.35
N LYS A 15 -15.84 -4.26 -5.17
CA LYS A 15 -16.83 -3.23 -4.85
C LYS A 15 -17.76 -3.73 -3.75
N HIS A 16 -17.83 -3.00 -2.65
CA HIS A 16 -18.73 -3.21 -1.52
C HIS A 16 -19.70 -2.02 -1.40
N GLU A 17 -20.92 -2.29 -0.99
CA GLU A 17 -21.82 -1.24 -0.50
C GLU A 17 -21.51 -1.00 0.97
N VAL A 18 -20.83 0.11 1.24
CA VAL A 18 -20.41 0.47 2.59
C VAL A 18 -21.19 1.66 3.07
N GLY A 19 -21.96 1.45 4.12
CA GLY A 19 -22.65 2.49 4.88
C GLY A 19 -22.15 2.59 6.31
N ILE A 20 -22.51 3.67 6.98
CA ILE A 20 -22.31 3.86 8.41
C ILE A 20 -23.62 4.32 9.03
N ALA A 21 -23.94 3.79 10.21
CA ALA A 21 -25.06 4.24 11.01
C ALA A 21 -24.64 4.37 12.47
N GLY A 22 -25.19 5.34 13.18
CA GLY A 22 -24.88 5.56 14.57
C GLY A 22 -25.73 6.63 15.23
N ASP A 23 -25.39 6.98 16.46
CA ASP A 23 -26.11 8.01 17.22
C ASP A 23 -26.20 9.35 16.46
N PHE A 24 -25.19 9.68 15.64
CA PHE A 24 -25.15 10.91 14.83
C PHE A 24 -26.09 10.90 13.61
N SER A 25 -26.53 9.73 13.16
CA SER A 25 -27.50 9.58 12.07
C SER A 25 -28.86 9.12 12.58
N SER A 26 -29.09 9.11 13.90
CA SER A 26 -30.25 8.43 14.50
C SER A 26 -30.40 6.98 14.03
N TRP A 27 -29.27 6.32 13.75
CA TRP A 27 -29.17 4.97 13.20
C TRP A 27 -29.72 4.79 11.78
N ASP A 28 -29.95 5.87 11.04
CA ASP A 28 -30.13 5.83 9.59
C ASP A 28 -28.78 5.53 8.90
N ILE A 29 -28.83 4.78 7.80
CA ILE A 29 -27.64 4.40 7.03
C ILE A 29 -27.21 5.59 6.16
N LEU A 30 -25.96 6.01 6.30
CA LEU A 30 -25.29 6.99 5.46
C LEU A 30 -24.27 6.27 4.58
N ASP A 31 -24.33 6.46 3.27
CA ASP A 31 -23.43 5.79 2.32
C ASP A 31 -22.01 6.41 2.35
N LEU A 32 -20.98 5.57 2.35
CA LEU A 32 -19.58 5.99 2.20
C LEU A 32 -19.22 6.09 0.72
N GLN A 33 -18.40 7.09 0.39
CA GLN A 33 -17.85 7.25 -0.94
C GLN A 33 -16.71 6.25 -1.17
N ASP A 34 -16.77 5.50 -2.27
CA ASP A 34 -15.69 4.63 -2.73
C ASP A 34 -14.56 5.47 -3.35
N LEU A 35 -13.36 5.37 -2.79
CA LEU A 35 -12.13 6.01 -3.27
C LEU A 35 -11.11 4.97 -3.76
N GLY A 36 -11.58 3.92 -4.42
CA GLY A 36 -10.74 2.85 -4.97
C GLY A 36 -10.46 1.72 -3.97
N GLY A 37 -11.51 1.26 -3.28
CA GLY A 37 -11.42 0.23 -2.23
C GLY A 37 -11.21 0.78 -0.81
N LEU A 38 -11.02 2.10 -0.68
CA LEU A 38 -11.13 2.82 0.58
C LEU A 38 -12.46 3.57 0.61
N TYR A 39 -13.38 3.15 1.47
CA TYR A 39 -14.67 3.79 1.64
C TYR A 39 -14.55 4.90 2.68
N ALA A 40 -15.03 6.10 2.39
CA ALA A 40 -14.91 7.24 3.30
C ALA A 40 -16.15 8.14 3.33
N ILE A 41 -16.45 8.68 4.51
CA ILE A 41 -17.40 9.78 4.69
C ILE A 41 -16.83 10.76 5.72
N ILE A 42 -17.12 12.05 5.53
CA ILE A 42 -16.73 13.10 6.46
C ILE A 42 -18.01 13.66 7.08
N LEU A 43 -18.14 13.53 8.40
CA LEU A 43 -19.31 14.00 9.15
C LEU A 43 -18.91 15.12 10.12
N PRO A 44 -19.63 16.27 10.13
CA PRO A 44 -19.47 17.27 11.16
C PRO A 44 -20.16 16.78 12.44
N LEU A 45 -19.40 16.44 13.47
CA LEU A 45 -19.94 15.96 14.75
C LEU A 45 -19.73 16.99 15.86
N GLU A 46 -20.68 17.08 16.80
CA GLU A 46 -20.50 17.83 18.03
C GLU A 46 -19.61 17.05 19.01
N ALA A 47 -19.18 17.71 20.09
CA ALA A 47 -18.47 17.00 21.14
C ALA A 47 -19.44 16.05 21.85
N GLY A 48 -19.02 14.80 22.04
CA GLY A 48 -19.88 13.79 22.60
C GLY A 48 -19.36 12.38 22.37
N ARG A 49 -20.02 11.43 23.02
CA ARG A 49 -19.77 10.01 22.84
C ARG A 49 -20.84 9.45 21.90
N TYR A 50 -20.41 8.85 20.80
CA TYR A 50 -21.25 8.32 19.75
C TYR A 50 -21.00 6.83 19.60
N ARG A 51 -22.06 6.08 19.39
CA ARG A 51 -22.03 4.67 19.00
C ARG A 51 -22.31 4.56 17.52
N TYR A 52 -21.60 3.68 16.84
CA TYR A 52 -21.78 3.46 15.41
C TYR A 52 -21.44 2.03 15.00
N LYS A 53 -21.89 1.67 13.80
CA LYS A 53 -21.52 0.45 13.09
C LYS A 53 -21.30 0.78 11.61
N PHE A 54 -20.45 -0.02 10.97
CA PHE A 54 -20.45 -0.10 9.52
C PHE A 54 -21.51 -1.10 9.06
N ILE A 55 -22.06 -0.84 7.89
CA ILE A 55 -22.94 -1.74 7.15
C ILE A 55 -22.19 -2.06 5.88
N VAL A 56 -21.70 -3.29 5.74
CA VAL A 56 -20.96 -3.73 4.57
C VAL A 56 -21.78 -4.81 3.89
N ASP A 57 -22.26 -4.52 2.68
CA ASP A 57 -23.15 -5.40 1.90
C ASP A 57 -24.36 -5.88 2.72
N GLY A 58 -24.95 -4.95 3.49
CA GLY A 58 -26.11 -5.22 4.35
C GLY A 58 -25.78 -5.86 5.71
N VAL A 59 -24.52 -6.23 5.96
CA VAL A 59 -24.07 -6.81 7.24
C VAL A 59 -23.65 -5.72 8.21
N TRP A 60 -24.32 -5.65 9.35
CA TRP A 60 -24.00 -4.73 10.43
C TRP A 60 -22.82 -5.25 11.25
N MET A 61 -21.74 -4.48 11.30
CA MET A 61 -20.54 -4.85 12.02
C MET A 61 -19.95 -3.68 12.80
N ALA A 62 -19.37 -3.99 13.95
CA ALA A 62 -18.48 -3.04 14.62
C ALA A 62 -17.28 -2.75 13.73
N ASP A 63 -16.80 -1.52 13.77
CA ASP A 63 -15.54 -1.10 13.16
C ASP A 63 -14.39 -2.03 13.61
N PRO A 64 -13.80 -2.81 12.69
CA PRO A 64 -12.67 -3.69 12.99
C PRO A 64 -11.44 -2.95 13.49
N ALA A 65 -11.23 -1.70 13.05
CA ALA A 65 -10.08 -0.89 13.40
C ALA A 65 -10.25 -0.15 14.74
N ASN A 66 -11.47 -0.09 15.28
CA ASN A 66 -11.74 0.58 16.55
C ASN A 66 -11.80 -0.43 17.72
N PRO A 67 -10.83 -0.39 18.65
CA PRO A 67 -10.82 -1.27 19.82
C PRO A 67 -11.86 -0.89 20.88
N LEU A 68 -12.41 0.33 20.85
CA LEU A 68 -13.41 0.80 21.80
C LEU A 68 -14.80 0.33 21.36
N ARG A 69 -15.40 -0.56 22.16
CA ARG A 69 -16.69 -1.20 21.88
C ARG A 69 -17.58 -1.23 23.11
N GLU A 70 -18.88 -1.37 22.89
CA GLU A 70 -19.85 -1.65 23.94
C GLU A 70 -20.95 -2.61 23.47
N PRO A 71 -21.58 -3.38 24.39
CA PRO A 71 -22.69 -4.25 24.04
C PRO A 71 -23.88 -3.46 23.45
N ASP A 72 -24.48 -3.98 22.38
CA ASP A 72 -25.73 -3.47 21.84
C ASP A 72 -26.95 -4.22 22.43
N PRO A 73 -28.17 -3.65 22.31
CA PRO A 73 -29.39 -4.29 22.85
C PRO A 73 -29.80 -5.61 22.17
N PHE A 74 -29.13 -6.01 21.09
CA PHE A 74 -29.46 -7.16 20.25
C PHE A 74 -28.45 -8.31 20.38
N GLY A 75 -27.51 -8.20 21.33
CA GLY A 75 -26.50 -9.23 21.61
C GLY A 75 -25.23 -9.13 20.76
N GLY A 76 -25.04 -8.03 20.02
CA GLY A 76 -23.80 -7.68 19.33
C GLY A 76 -23.04 -6.57 20.04
N GLU A 77 -22.08 -5.95 19.34
CA GLU A 77 -21.30 -4.81 19.84
C GLU A 77 -21.41 -3.59 18.90
N ASN A 78 -21.49 -2.40 19.49
CA ASN A 78 -21.30 -1.12 18.80
C ASN A 78 -19.85 -0.66 18.93
N SER A 79 -19.32 0.01 17.91
CA SER A 79 -18.09 0.79 18.03
C SER A 79 -18.37 2.12 18.72
N VAL A 80 -17.42 2.58 19.51
CA VAL A 80 -17.55 3.81 20.29
C VAL A 80 -16.55 4.83 19.79
N LEU A 81 -17.07 5.98 19.35
CA LEU A 81 -16.28 7.17 19.04
C LEU A 81 -16.52 8.21 20.12
N THR A 82 -15.46 8.72 20.74
CA THR A 82 -15.55 9.93 21.56
C THR A 82 -15.02 11.09 20.73
N VAL A 83 -15.92 11.96 20.30
CA VAL A 83 -15.55 13.22 19.66
C VAL A 83 -15.29 14.22 20.76
N GLU A 84 -14.02 14.53 20.96
CA GLU A 84 -13.64 15.64 21.82
C GLU A 84 -13.97 16.95 21.10
N THR A 85 -14.34 17.99 21.87
CA THR A 85 -14.41 19.34 21.33
C THR A 85 -13.09 19.67 20.62
N ALA A 86 -13.15 20.15 19.39
CA ALA A 86 -12.01 20.83 18.79
C ALA A 86 -11.57 21.91 19.78
N GLN A 87 -10.38 21.68 20.34
CA GLN A 87 -9.80 22.26 21.54
C GLN A 87 -10.46 21.83 22.87
N ALA A 88 -9.96 20.74 23.48
CA ALA A 88 -9.37 20.98 24.79
C ALA A 88 -8.43 22.17 24.59
N GLN A 89 -8.65 23.29 25.29
CA GLN A 89 -7.74 24.43 25.16
C GLN A 89 -6.31 23.89 25.17
N PRO A 90 -5.44 24.31 24.23
CA PRO A 90 -4.05 23.86 24.23
C PRO A 90 -3.56 24.01 25.66
N LEU A 91 -3.13 22.90 26.27
CA LEU A 91 -2.75 22.92 27.67
C LEU A 91 -1.69 24.00 27.81
N SER A 92 -1.92 24.99 28.66
CA SER A 92 -0.86 25.92 28.97
C SER A 92 0.27 25.19 29.67
N TRP A 93 1.49 25.70 29.53
CA TRP A 93 2.64 25.24 30.32
C TRP A 93 2.27 25.11 31.80
N GLN A 94 1.57 26.10 32.35
CA GLN A 94 1.17 26.13 33.76
C GLN A 94 0.25 24.97 34.16
N GLN A 95 -0.67 24.55 33.29
CA GLN A 95 -1.54 23.40 33.55
C GLN A 95 -0.74 22.10 33.58
N VAL A 96 0.12 21.90 32.58
CA VAL A 96 0.99 20.73 32.49
C VAL A 96 1.97 20.66 33.65
N TYR A 97 2.60 21.78 33.99
CA TYR A 97 3.59 21.83 35.05
C TYR A 97 2.96 21.58 36.42
N HIS A 98 1.72 22.02 36.69
CA HIS A 98 1.07 21.79 37.98
C HIS A 98 0.47 20.40 38.13
N ASP A 99 -0.08 19.83 37.06
CA ASP A 99 -0.78 18.55 37.06
C ASP A 99 -0.15 17.56 36.06
N LEU A 100 0.83 16.79 36.55
CA LEU A 100 1.56 15.81 35.74
C LEU A 100 0.68 14.61 35.32
N ASP A 101 -0.46 14.38 35.99
CA ASP A 101 -1.37 13.29 35.61
C ASP A 101 -2.02 13.54 34.24
N LEU A 102 -2.10 14.82 33.81
CA LEU A 102 -2.52 15.21 32.46
C LEU A 102 -1.57 14.67 31.37
N LEU A 103 -0.29 14.49 31.70
CA LEU A 103 0.72 13.95 30.80
C LEU A 103 0.64 12.42 30.76
N ALA A 104 0.60 11.79 31.93
CA ALA A 104 0.65 10.33 32.08
C ALA A 104 -0.52 9.59 31.39
N GLN A 105 -1.65 10.26 31.16
CA GLN A 105 -2.86 9.66 30.59
C GLN A 105 -2.98 9.79 29.06
N ARG A 106 -2.10 10.57 28.40
CA ARG A 106 -2.34 11.02 27.02
C ARG A 106 -1.36 10.50 25.98
N LEU A 107 -0.17 10.07 26.38
CA LEU A 107 0.86 9.56 25.46
C LEU A 107 1.50 8.30 26.05
N GLU A 108 1.40 7.17 25.35
CA GLU A 108 2.06 5.92 25.76
C GLU A 108 3.59 6.02 25.65
N ARG A 109 4.09 6.89 24.77
CA ARG A 109 5.52 7.14 24.55
C ARG A 109 5.73 8.56 24.00
N TYR A 110 6.68 9.31 24.59
CA TYR A 110 6.98 10.70 24.21
C TYR A 110 8.07 10.84 23.15
N PHE A 111 8.80 9.77 22.85
CA PHE A 111 9.82 9.81 21.82
C PHE A 111 10.10 8.44 21.23
N ASP A 112 10.56 8.44 19.98
CA ASP A 112 11.16 7.28 19.32
C ASP A 112 12.65 7.53 19.05
N ILE A 113 13.42 6.45 18.98
CA ILE A 113 14.83 6.49 18.57
C ILE A 113 14.98 5.65 17.32
N ILE A 114 15.49 6.29 16.27
CA ILE A 114 15.77 5.68 14.98
C ILE A 114 17.28 5.59 14.85
N LYS A 115 17.82 4.38 14.68
CA LYS A 115 19.23 4.19 14.34
C LYS A 115 19.39 4.39 12.84
N THR A 116 20.05 5.47 12.43
CA THR A 116 20.21 5.87 11.02
C THR A 116 21.56 5.45 10.44
N GLY A 117 22.49 4.99 11.28
CA GLY A 117 23.78 4.41 10.92
C GLY A 117 24.41 3.68 12.12
N ASP A 118 25.64 3.22 11.99
CA ASP A 118 26.30 2.41 13.05
C ASP A 118 26.38 3.14 14.40
N GLU A 119 26.70 4.43 14.36
CA GLU A 119 26.83 5.32 15.51
C GLU A 119 25.94 6.57 15.39
N SER A 120 24.96 6.55 14.48
CA SER A 120 24.11 7.72 14.16
C SER A 120 22.66 7.46 14.54
N TYR A 121 22.06 8.42 15.24
CA TYR A 121 20.73 8.30 15.81
C TYR A 121 19.92 9.57 15.56
N GLU A 122 18.61 9.39 15.33
CA GLU A 122 17.61 10.44 15.38
C GLU A 122 16.64 10.12 16.52
N LEU A 123 16.53 11.03 17.49
CA LEU A 123 15.46 11.02 18.48
C LEU A 123 14.32 11.88 17.94
N ARG A 124 13.11 11.32 17.80
CA ARG A 124 11.89 12.08 17.48
C ARG A 124 11.04 12.20 18.72
N ILE A 125 10.70 13.41 19.10
CA ILE A 125 9.94 13.73 20.31
C ILE A 125 8.56 14.21 19.90
N ASP A 126 7.55 13.62 20.50
CA ASP A 126 6.17 14.03 20.41
C ASP A 126 5.81 14.90 21.61
N TRP A 127 5.36 16.12 21.34
CA TRP A 127 4.93 17.08 22.35
C TRP A 127 3.54 17.65 22.06
N TYR A 128 2.98 18.37 23.03
CA TYR A 128 1.66 18.97 22.89
C TYR A 128 1.75 20.27 22.08
N PRO A 129 0.90 20.44 21.04
CA PRO A 129 0.91 21.65 20.23
C PRO A 129 0.61 22.91 21.02
N GLY A 130 1.40 23.96 20.78
CA GLY A 130 1.14 25.30 21.31
C GLY A 130 1.60 25.52 22.76
N ILE A 131 2.26 24.53 23.37
CA ILE A 131 2.95 24.73 24.66
C ILE A 131 4.30 25.37 24.37
N ASP A 132 4.40 26.66 24.61
CA ASP A 132 5.66 27.40 24.52
C ASP A 132 6.66 26.82 25.53
N CYS A 133 7.69 26.12 25.05
CA CYS A 133 8.79 25.61 25.87
C CYS A 133 10.00 25.27 25.01
N GLU A 134 11.17 25.31 25.62
CA GLU A 134 12.40 24.77 25.05
C GLU A 134 12.43 23.25 25.23
N VAL A 135 12.71 22.52 24.16
CA VAL A 135 12.82 21.06 24.20
C VAL A 135 14.27 20.66 24.01
N HIS A 136 14.79 19.83 24.90
CA HIS A 136 16.16 19.33 24.86
C HIS A 136 16.23 17.84 25.12
N LEU A 137 17.20 17.18 24.48
CA LEU A 137 17.65 15.84 24.80
C LEU A 137 18.76 15.94 25.85
N LEU A 138 18.71 15.06 26.84
CA LEU A 138 19.77 14.83 27.80
C LEU A 138 20.40 13.48 27.47
N LEU A 139 21.56 13.50 26.82
CA LEU A 139 22.31 12.33 26.40
C LEU A 139 23.51 12.14 27.33
N ASP A 140 23.53 11.07 28.14
CA ASP A 140 24.58 10.83 29.15
C ASP A 140 24.88 12.10 29.98
N ASP A 141 23.82 12.76 30.46
CA ASP A 141 23.80 14.05 31.18
C ASP A 141 24.19 15.30 30.36
N ALA A 142 24.68 15.16 29.12
CA ALA A 142 24.92 16.29 28.24
C ALA A 142 23.61 16.82 27.65
N LEU A 143 23.44 18.15 27.62
CA LEU A 143 22.27 18.80 27.06
C LEU A 143 22.46 19.03 25.55
N HIS A 144 21.49 18.58 24.75
CA HIS A 144 21.43 18.76 23.31
C HIS A 144 20.13 19.47 22.93
N GLU A 145 20.23 20.49 22.09
CA GLU A 145 19.06 21.21 21.56
C GLU A 145 18.24 20.29 20.64
N CYS A 146 16.91 20.38 20.74
CA CYS A 146 16.00 19.71 19.82
C CYS A 146 15.35 20.74 18.89
N TYR A 147 15.29 20.43 17.60
CA TYR A 147 14.70 21.31 16.60
C TYR A 147 13.25 20.90 16.30
N ARG A 148 12.38 21.90 16.21
CA ARG A 148 10.97 21.70 15.85
C ARG A 148 10.84 21.35 14.37
N LEU A 149 10.21 20.22 14.07
CA LEU A 149 9.91 19.78 12.70
C LEU A 149 8.55 20.29 12.22
N GLY A 150 7.54 20.33 13.10
CA GLY A 150 6.19 20.73 12.73
C GLY A 150 5.12 20.13 13.62
N ILE A 151 3.90 19.99 13.09
CA ILE A 151 2.78 19.34 13.78
C ILE A 151 2.31 18.16 12.92
N ALA A 152 2.20 16.97 13.52
CA ALA A 152 1.68 15.74 12.90
C ALA A 152 0.78 15.02 13.90
N ASP A 153 -0.37 14.49 13.46
CA ASP A 153 -1.33 13.78 14.32
C ASP A 153 -1.71 14.52 15.61
N ASN A 154 -1.85 15.85 15.51
CA ASN A 154 -2.13 16.76 16.63
C ASN A 154 -1.05 16.74 17.75
N LYS A 155 0.20 16.45 17.36
CA LYS A 155 1.39 16.52 18.20
C LYS A 155 2.40 17.45 17.56
N GLU A 156 3.08 18.24 18.36
CA GLU A 156 4.23 19.02 17.91
C GLU A 156 5.47 18.14 17.95
N VAL A 157 6.10 17.97 16.80
CA VAL A 157 7.22 17.03 16.64
C VAL A 157 8.52 17.81 16.69
N TYR A 158 9.42 17.36 17.55
CA TYR A 158 10.79 17.84 17.64
C TYR A 158 11.74 16.69 17.30
N HIS A 159 12.97 17.02 16.90
CA HIS A 159 14.00 16.01 16.73
C HIS A 159 15.37 16.45 17.23
N CYS A 160 16.20 15.48 17.54
CA CYS A 160 17.62 15.68 17.82
C CYS A 160 18.42 14.59 17.11
N ILE A 161 19.38 15.00 16.29
CA ILE A 161 20.33 14.08 15.63
C ILE A 161 21.62 14.10 16.45
N PHE A 162 22.11 12.91 16.81
CA PHE A 162 23.33 12.78 17.60
C PHE A 162 24.11 11.52 17.19
N SER A 163 25.36 11.47 17.65
CA SER A 163 26.22 10.31 17.45
C SER A 163 26.66 9.73 18.79
N HIS A 164 26.74 8.41 18.88
CA HIS A 164 27.20 7.69 20.07
C HIS A 164 27.85 6.37 19.66
N SER A 165 29.02 6.06 20.23
CA SER A 165 29.83 4.89 19.86
C SER A 165 29.78 3.76 20.90
N GLY A 166 29.09 3.95 22.01
CA GLY A 166 28.95 2.95 23.07
C GLY A 166 27.84 1.94 22.80
N ASP A 167 27.96 0.75 23.42
CA ASP A 167 26.94 -0.31 23.34
C ASP A 167 25.60 0.10 23.95
N SER A 168 25.62 1.10 24.84
CA SER A 168 24.43 1.70 25.42
C SER A 168 24.66 3.16 25.80
N PHE A 169 23.58 3.93 25.84
CA PHE A 169 23.56 5.33 26.26
C PHE A 169 22.29 5.67 27.02
N GLN A 170 22.33 6.72 27.82
CA GLN A 170 21.22 7.19 28.62
C GLN A 170 20.55 8.41 27.99
N VAL A 171 19.23 8.39 27.91
CA VAL A 171 18.43 9.50 27.36
C VAL A 171 17.37 9.97 28.35
N ALA A 172 17.14 11.27 28.39
CA ALA A 172 15.97 11.87 29.01
C ALA A 172 15.58 13.13 28.24
N LEU A 173 14.36 13.62 28.43
CA LEU A 173 13.91 14.88 27.83
C LEU A 173 13.88 15.96 28.90
N ARG A 174 14.25 17.18 28.54
CA ARG A 174 14.01 18.40 29.32
C ARG A 174 13.09 19.31 28.51
N PHE A 175 12.05 19.77 29.17
CA PHE A 175 11.18 20.85 28.73
C PHE A 175 11.42 22.03 29.67
N GLY A 176 11.67 23.23 29.13
CA GLY A 176 11.92 24.44 29.92
C GLY A 176 11.01 25.57 29.51
N HIS A 177 10.44 26.30 30.47
CA HIS A 177 9.71 27.53 30.20
C HIS A 177 10.01 28.54 31.31
N GLN A 178 10.66 29.65 30.95
CA GLN A 178 11.15 30.63 31.93
C GLN A 178 12.05 29.98 32.99
N ASP A 179 11.70 30.07 34.27
CA ASP A 179 12.45 29.48 35.39
C ASP A 179 11.97 28.07 35.78
N GLU A 180 10.97 27.52 35.06
CA GLU A 180 10.39 26.22 35.33
C GLU A 180 10.95 25.14 34.41
N GLU A 181 11.25 23.98 34.98
CA GLU A 181 11.83 22.84 34.26
C GLU A 181 11.05 21.57 34.53
N LEU A 182 10.80 20.83 33.46
CA LEU A 182 10.11 19.55 33.49
C LEU A 182 10.96 18.51 32.76
N TYR A 183 11.16 17.36 33.39
CA TYR A 183 12.00 16.29 32.86
C TYR A 183 11.19 15.03 32.64
N TYR A 184 11.48 14.29 31.57
CA TYR A 184 10.88 12.99 31.28
C TYR A 184 11.96 11.90 31.22
N GLY A 185 11.77 10.83 31.98
CA GLY A 185 12.70 9.70 32.04
C GLY A 185 11.99 8.36 32.25
N ALA A 186 12.72 7.36 32.75
CA ALA A 186 12.28 5.96 32.86
C ALA A 186 11.06 5.76 33.79
N HIS A 187 10.76 6.73 34.65
CA HIS A 187 9.65 6.69 35.59
C HIS A 187 8.61 7.79 35.31
N GLY A 188 8.62 8.38 34.12
CA GLY A 188 7.72 9.46 33.73
C GLY A 188 8.28 10.85 34.04
N PHE A 189 7.37 11.79 34.33
CA PHE A 189 7.72 13.20 34.51
C PHE A 189 8.13 13.56 35.93
N VAL A 190 9.18 14.39 36.05
CA VAL A 190 9.65 14.98 37.33
C VAL A 190 10.01 16.45 37.14
N LYS A 191 9.87 17.25 38.20
CA LYS A 191 10.14 18.71 38.18
C LYS A 191 11.57 19.08 38.57
N LYS A 192 12.33 18.14 39.13
CA LYS A 192 13.69 18.39 39.63
C LYS A 192 14.65 17.42 38.99
N ARG A 193 15.79 17.94 38.53
CA ARG A 193 16.85 17.14 37.91
C ARG A 193 17.32 15.97 38.78
N GLN A 194 17.44 16.18 40.08
CA GLN A 194 17.86 15.16 41.05
C GLN A 194 16.93 13.94 41.14
N ASP A 195 15.67 14.09 40.72
CA ASP A 195 14.66 13.03 40.79
C ASP A 195 14.54 12.29 39.45
N LEU A 196 15.28 12.71 38.42
CA LEU A 196 15.26 12.13 37.09
C LEU A 196 16.04 10.82 37.03
N ALA A 197 15.34 9.74 36.67
CA ALA A 197 15.97 8.50 36.23
C ALA A 197 15.99 8.47 34.69
N PRO A 198 17.16 8.53 34.03
CA PRO A 198 17.23 8.47 32.57
C PRO A 198 16.89 7.06 32.04
N ILE A 199 16.49 6.99 30.77
CA ILE A 199 16.18 5.76 30.06
C ILE A 199 17.45 5.20 29.43
N THR A 200 17.80 3.95 29.72
CA THR A 200 18.96 3.30 29.09
C THR A 200 18.54 2.66 27.77
N ILE A 201 19.24 3.02 26.70
CA ILE A 201 19.06 2.51 25.34
C ILE A 201 20.25 1.63 25.00
N HIS A 202 19.98 0.42 24.51
CA HIS A 202 21.02 -0.50 24.04
C HIS A 202 21.08 -0.44 22.51
N ALA A 203 22.24 -0.08 21.97
CA ALA A 203 22.44 0.17 20.55
C ALA A 203 22.30 -1.07 19.67
N ASP A 204 22.52 -2.25 20.24
CA ASP A 204 22.39 -3.58 19.60
C ASP A 204 20.93 -4.01 19.40
N ARG A 205 20.00 -3.44 20.17
CA ARG A 205 18.55 -3.69 20.04
C ARG A 205 17.88 -2.85 18.97
N LEU A 206 18.57 -1.85 18.42
CA LEU A 206 18.06 -0.99 17.38
C LEU A 206 18.54 -1.48 16.01
N THR A 207 17.60 -1.76 15.11
CA THR A 207 17.92 -2.08 13.72
C THR A 207 18.21 -0.79 12.97
N VAL A 208 19.27 -0.78 12.16
CA VAL A 208 19.57 0.36 11.29
C VAL A 208 18.44 0.49 10.26
N PHE A 209 17.72 1.60 10.31
CA PHE A 209 16.78 1.98 9.27
C PHE A 209 17.50 2.92 8.29
N ALA A 210 17.88 2.38 7.14
CA ALA A 210 18.56 3.14 6.10
C ALA A 210 17.87 2.91 4.75
N VAL A 211 17.49 4.01 4.10
CA VAL A 211 17.06 4.00 2.70
C VAL A 211 18.30 4.06 1.81
N PRO A 212 18.45 3.20 0.78
CA PRO A 212 19.61 3.23 -0.10
C PRO A 212 19.85 4.64 -0.67
N LYS A 213 21.07 5.15 -0.53
CA LYS A 213 21.40 6.53 -0.90
C LYS A 213 21.04 6.89 -2.34
N TRP A 214 21.22 5.96 -3.28
CA TRP A 214 20.90 6.15 -4.70
C TRP A 214 19.41 6.39 -4.96
N VAL A 215 18.51 5.96 -4.08
CA VAL A 215 17.06 6.26 -4.18
C VAL A 215 16.78 7.70 -3.75
N GLN A 216 17.46 8.20 -2.71
CA GLN A 216 17.26 9.56 -2.19
C GLN A 216 17.68 10.63 -3.20
N GLU A 217 18.70 10.33 -4.02
CA GLU A 217 19.22 11.19 -5.09
C GLU A 217 18.61 10.84 -6.47
N GLY A 218 17.57 10.00 -6.46
CA GLY A 218 16.98 9.40 -7.65
C GLY A 218 16.03 10.33 -8.42
N ILE A 219 16.16 10.36 -9.75
CA ILE A 219 15.15 10.84 -10.69
C ILE A 219 14.60 9.60 -11.40
N ILE A 220 13.37 9.23 -11.04
CA ILE A 220 12.71 8.02 -11.52
C ILE A 220 11.92 8.31 -12.80
N TYR A 221 12.06 7.44 -13.80
CA TYR A 221 11.22 7.42 -14.99
C TYR A 221 10.47 6.09 -15.08
N GLN A 222 9.14 6.14 -15.01
CA GLN A 222 8.30 4.96 -15.20
C GLN A 222 8.12 4.66 -16.69
N ILE A 223 8.37 3.41 -17.07
CA ILE A 223 8.22 2.89 -18.42
C ILE A 223 7.12 1.84 -18.42
N PHE A 224 6.09 2.07 -19.22
CA PHE A 224 5.14 1.03 -19.64
C PHE A 224 5.68 0.40 -20.93
N PRO A 225 6.33 -0.79 -20.88
CA PRO A 225 7.17 -1.29 -21.97
C PRO A 225 6.45 -1.36 -23.31
N GLU A 226 5.24 -1.91 -23.30
CA GLU A 226 4.38 -2.15 -24.46
C GLU A 226 4.02 -0.86 -25.23
N ARG A 227 4.17 0.32 -24.61
CA ARG A 227 3.84 1.64 -25.20
C ARG A 227 5.03 2.56 -25.34
N PHE A 228 6.24 2.13 -25.01
CA PHE A 228 7.40 3.02 -24.94
C PHE A 228 8.10 3.15 -26.30
N CYS A 229 8.54 2.03 -26.88
CA CYS A 229 9.21 2.00 -28.18
C CYS A 229 9.21 0.56 -28.72
N ASN A 230 8.74 0.37 -29.95
CA ASN A 230 8.93 -0.87 -30.70
C ASN A 230 10.34 -0.86 -31.33
N GLY A 231 11.23 -1.71 -30.84
CA GLY A 231 12.63 -1.78 -31.27
C GLY A 231 12.94 -3.00 -32.13
N ASP A 232 12.19 -4.09 -31.96
CA ASP A 232 12.31 -5.31 -32.76
C ASP A 232 10.93 -5.83 -33.16
N PRO A 233 10.44 -5.48 -34.37
CA PRO A 233 9.14 -5.95 -34.85
C PRO A 233 8.99 -7.47 -34.96
N SER A 234 10.08 -8.26 -34.88
CA SER A 234 9.99 -9.72 -34.83
C SER A 234 9.48 -10.26 -33.50
N LEU A 235 9.43 -9.43 -32.45
CA LEU A 235 8.84 -9.71 -31.15
C LEU A 235 7.36 -9.28 -31.07
N ASN A 236 6.82 -8.66 -32.12
CA ASN A 236 5.41 -8.27 -32.14
C ASN A 236 4.51 -9.49 -31.92
N PRO A 237 3.46 -9.38 -31.07
CA PRO A 237 2.55 -10.48 -30.80
C PRO A 237 1.94 -11.07 -32.07
N ASP A 238 2.13 -12.37 -32.26
CA ASP A 238 1.35 -13.19 -33.20
C ASP A 238 0.21 -13.94 -32.50
N PHE A 239 0.12 -13.81 -31.17
CA PHE A 239 -0.87 -14.43 -30.30
C PHE A 239 -0.93 -15.96 -30.44
N SER A 240 0.24 -16.58 -30.64
CA SER A 240 0.38 -18.04 -30.80
C SER A 240 0.42 -18.82 -29.49
N GLU A 241 0.60 -18.15 -28.35
CA GLU A 241 0.58 -18.78 -27.03
C GLU A 241 -0.79 -19.41 -26.73
N TRP A 242 -0.76 -20.54 -26.03
CA TRP A 242 -1.94 -21.36 -25.76
C TRP A 242 -3.07 -20.58 -25.06
N TYR A 243 -2.74 -19.56 -24.25
CA TYR A 243 -3.71 -18.76 -23.51
C TYR A 243 -4.42 -17.67 -24.35
N TYR A 244 -4.05 -17.52 -25.63
CA TYR A 244 -4.77 -16.66 -26.59
C TYR A 244 -5.74 -17.42 -27.50
N GLN A 245 -5.76 -18.76 -27.45
CA GLN A 245 -6.51 -19.59 -28.41
C GLN A 245 -8.00 -19.23 -28.51
N ASP A 246 -8.59 -18.73 -27.42
CA ASP A 246 -10.01 -18.39 -27.31
C ASP A 246 -10.26 -16.86 -27.33
N SER A 247 -9.22 -16.06 -27.55
CA SER A 247 -9.27 -14.59 -27.43
C SER A 247 -8.51 -13.85 -28.53
N ASN A 248 -8.23 -14.50 -29.66
CA ASN A 248 -7.57 -13.89 -30.83
C ASN A 248 -8.48 -13.81 -32.08
N THR A 249 -9.79 -14.03 -31.89
CA THR A 249 -10.79 -13.94 -32.97
C THR A 249 -11.64 -12.68 -32.79
N PRO A 250 -11.71 -11.78 -33.80
CA PRO A 250 -12.52 -10.57 -33.67
C PRO A 250 -14.01 -10.91 -33.59
N PRO A 251 -14.81 -10.09 -32.87
CA PRO A 251 -16.26 -10.20 -32.95
C PRO A 251 -16.76 -9.91 -34.37
N ALA A 252 -17.97 -10.35 -34.68
CA ALA A 252 -18.56 -10.08 -35.99
C ALA A 252 -18.69 -8.56 -36.23
N ALA A 253 -18.62 -8.15 -37.50
CA ALA A 253 -18.63 -6.74 -37.85
C ALA A 253 -19.88 -6.01 -37.30
N GLY A 254 -19.65 -5.02 -36.44
CA GLY A 254 -20.71 -4.24 -35.79
C GLY A 254 -21.23 -4.82 -34.46
N GLU A 255 -20.71 -5.96 -34.03
CA GLU A 255 -21.02 -6.53 -32.71
C GLU A 255 -20.03 -6.04 -31.64
N LEU A 256 -20.54 -5.90 -30.42
CA LEU A 256 -19.74 -5.63 -29.23
C LEU A 256 -19.32 -6.94 -28.58
N LEU A 257 -18.16 -6.94 -27.91
CA LEU A 257 -17.70 -8.05 -27.11
C LEU A 257 -18.69 -8.31 -25.96
N PRO A 258 -19.11 -9.57 -25.75
CA PRO A 258 -19.86 -9.94 -24.56
C PRO A 258 -19.05 -9.69 -23.28
N LYS A 259 -19.74 -9.64 -22.14
CA LYS A 259 -19.08 -9.56 -20.83
C LYS A 259 -18.12 -10.75 -20.67
N ASN A 260 -16.93 -10.49 -20.13
CA ASN A 260 -15.85 -11.47 -19.90
C ASN A 260 -15.29 -12.16 -21.16
N VAL A 261 -15.57 -11.63 -22.35
CA VAL A 261 -14.94 -12.07 -23.60
C VAL A 261 -13.87 -11.07 -23.97
N GLU A 262 -12.68 -11.58 -24.28
CA GLU A 262 -11.50 -10.80 -24.59
C GLU A 262 -11.16 -10.94 -26.06
N TYR A 263 -10.58 -9.90 -26.64
CA TYR A 263 -10.05 -9.94 -28.00
C TYR A 263 -8.71 -9.22 -28.07
N PHE A 264 -7.63 -9.98 -27.99
CA PHE A 264 -6.28 -9.48 -28.13
C PHE A 264 -5.91 -9.36 -29.60
N HIS A 265 -5.35 -8.21 -29.95
CA HIS A 265 -4.98 -7.89 -31.33
C HIS A 265 -3.85 -6.87 -31.37
N PHE A 266 -3.16 -6.84 -32.51
CA PHE A 266 -2.05 -5.94 -32.76
C PHE A 266 -2.51 -4.70 -33.53
N VAL A 267 -2.04 -3.54 -33.11
CA VAL A 267 -2.26 -2.24 -33.76
C VAL A 267 -1.04 -1.94 -34.63
N ASP A 268 -1.21 -2.12 -35.94
CA ASP A 268 -0.12 -1.96 -36.92
C ASP A 268 0.46 -0.54 -36.98
N ASP A 269 -0.38 0.49 -36.81
CA ASP A 269 0.06 1.88 -36.74
C ASP A 269 0.29 2.30 -35.30
N TRP A 270 1.57 2.39 -34.90
CA TRP A 270 1.99 2.84 -33.57
C TRP A 270 1.35 4.17 -33.13
N TYR A 271 1.00 5.05 -34.08
CA TYR A 271 0.42 6.36 -33.79
C TYR A 271 -1.11 6.37 -33.78
N ASP A 272 -1.76 5.25 -34.11
CA ASP A 272 -3.20 5.12 -33.97
C ASP A 272 -3.58 4.95 -32.49
N THR A 273 -3.88 6.06 -31.84
CA THR A 273 -4.36 6.08 -30.45
C THR A 273 -5.89 6.06 -30.31
N SER A 274 -6.63 5.86 -31.41
CA SER A 274 -8.10 5.94 -31.38
C SER A 274 -8.70 4.86 -30.46
N GLY A 275 -8.19 3.63 -30.54
CA GLY A 275 -8.57 2.50 -29.69
C GLY A 275 -8.37 2.78 -28.20
N LEU A 276 -7.32 3.54 -27.83
CA LEU A 276 -7.04 3.91 -26.44
C LEU A 276 -8.08 4.85 -25.83
N ARG A 277 -8.90 5.50 -26.65
CA ARG A 277 -10.03 6.34 -26.20
C ARG A 277 -11.36 5.61 -26.34
N GLN A 278 -11.51 4.85 -27.42
CA GLN A 278 -12.73 4.13 -27.74
C GLN A 278 -12.39 2.84 -28.49
N SER A 279 -12.66 1.69 -27.87
CA SER A 279 -12.60 0.40 -28.55
C SER A 279 -13.72 0.30 -29.59
N PRO A 280 -13.43 -0.23 -30.79
CA PRO A 280 -14.46 -0.50 -31.80
C PRO A 280 -15.36 -1.69 -31.42
N TRP A 281 -15.00 -2.44 -30.38
CA TRP A 281 -15.72 -3.65 -29.92
C TRP A 281 -16.33 -3.49 -28.54
N GLN A 282 -16.27 -2.31 -27.93
CA GLN A 282 -16.88 -2.05 -26.63
C GLN A 282 -17.92 -0.94 -26.70
N LYS A 283 -18.67 -0.79 -25.61
CA LYS A 283 -19.62 0.31 -25.46
C LYS A 283 -18.91 1.67 -25.54
N GLU A 284 -19.67 2.69 -25.91
CA GLU A 284 -19.19 4.07 -25.96
C GLU A 284 -18.57 4.50 -24.61
N GLY A 285 -17.42 5.18 -24.67
CA GLY A 285 -16.62 5.60 -23.52
C GLY A 285 -15.66 4.53 -22.99
N THR A 286 -15.55 3.36 -23.61
CA THR A 286 -14.69 2.26 -23.15
C THR A 286 -13.43 2.15 -24.00
N PRO A 287 -12.23 2.34 -23.42
CA PRO A 287 -10.96 2.08 -24.11
C PRO A 287 -10.78 0.63 -24.53
N ASP A 288 -9.90 0.42 -25.49
CA ASP A 288 -9.49 -0.92 -25.90
C ASP A 288 -8.39 -1.49 -25.01
N TRP A 289 -8.79 -2.29 -24.03
CA TRP A 289 -7.90 -2.88 -23.03
C TRP A 289 -7.01 -4.00 -23.58
N TRP A 290 -7.31 -4.53 -24.77
CA TRP A 290 -6.65 -5.73 -25.31
C TRP A 290 -5.76 -5.45 -26.53
N SER A 291 -5.60 -4.18 -26.88
CA SER A 291 -4.68 -3.74 -27.94
C SER A 291 -3.22 -3.93 -27.55
N PHE A 292 -2.38 -4.35 -28.50
CA PHE A 292 -0.93 -4.36 -28.42
C PHE A 292 -0.32 -3.48 -29.52
N TYR A 293 0.74 -2.74 -29.19
CA TYR A 293 1.50 -1.85 -30.08
C TYR A 293 2.93 -2.36 -30.32
N GLY A 294 3.42 -3.30 -29.49
CA GLY A 294 4.70 -3.98 -29.70
C GLY A 294 5.91 -3.27 -29.10
N GLY A 295 5.73 -2.49 -28.03
CA GLY A 295 6.87 -1.92 -27.32
C GLY A 295 7.66 -2.99 -26.58
N ASP A 296 8.99 -2.94 -26.63
CA ASP A 296 9.86 -4.07 -26.25
C ASP A 296 11.19 -3.62 -25.60
N LEU A 297 11.97 -4.59 -25.09
CA LEU A 297 13.27 -4.31 -24.45
C LEU A 297 14.31 -3.72 -25.43
N PRO A 298 14.46 -4.21 -26.69
CA PRO A 298 15.31 -3.56 -27.68
C PRO A 298 15.00 -2.08 -27.89
N GLY A 299 13.72 -1.73 -27.92
CA GLY A 299 13.22 -0.36 -28.06
C GLY A 299 13.63 0.49 -26.87
N ILE A 300 13.47 -0.02 -25.65
CA ILE A 300 13.94 0.64 -24.43
C ILE A 300 15.46 0.85 -24.45
N ILE A 301 16.23 -0.20 -24.80
CA ILE A 301 17.69 -0.14 -24.92
C ILE A 301 18.11 0.98 -25.90
N SER A 302 17.40 1.12 -27.02
CA SER A 302 17.69 2.16 -28.03
C SER A 302 17.44 3.59 -27.53
N LYS A 303 16.75 3.77 -26.40
CA LYS A 303 16.38 5.06 -25.82
C LYS A 303 17.09 5.37 -24.50
N LEU A 304 18.03 4.54 -24.05
CA LEU A 304 18.80 4.82 -22.83
C LEU A 304 19.53 6.17 -22.92
N ASP A 305 20.11 6.50 -24.07
CA ASP A 305 20.78 7.80 -24.29
C ASP A 305 19.79 8.97 -24.10
N TYR A 306 18.57 8.85 -24.62
CA TYR A 306 17.51 9.85 -24.43
C TYR A 306 17.15 10.01 -22.94
N LEU A 307 17.04 8.91 -22.20
CA LEU A 307 16.75 8.93 -20.77
C LEU A 307 17.90 9.54 -19.96
N GLY A 308 19.14 9.25 -20.36
CA GLY A 308 20.34 9.83 -19.77
C GLY A 308 20.45 11.33 -20.01
N GLU A 309 20.17 11.80 -21.22
CA GLU A 309 20.11 13.23 -21.56
C GLU A 309 19.03 13.98 -20.77
N LEU A 310 17.91 13.32 -20.47
CA LEU A 310 16.86 13.87 -19.61
C LEU A 310 17.30 14.00 -18.13
N GLY A 311 18.37 13.30 -17.72
CA GLY A 311 18.89 13.27 -16.35
C GLY A 311 18.29 12.16 -15.49
N VAL A 312 17.61 11.18 -16.09
CA VAL A 312 17.05 10.02 -15.39
C VAL A 312 18.18 9.11 -14.89
N ASN A 313 18.10 8.66 -13.64
CA ASN A 313 19.06 7.70 -13.08
C ASN A 313 18.39 6.48 -12.43
N ILE A 314 17.06 6.37 -12.49
CA ILE A 314 16.30 5.18 -12.09
C ILE A 314 15.20 4.91 -13.13
N LEU A 315 15.20 3.70 -13.69
CA LEU A 315 14.13 3.20 -14.55
C LEU A 315 13.20 2.33 -13.71
N TYR A 316 11.90 2.63 -13.75
CA TYR A 316 10.87 1.83 -13.11
C TYR A 316 9.98 1.21 -14.18
N PHE A 317 9.90 -0.12 -14.25
CA PHE A 317 9.08 -0.81 -15.24
C PHE A 317 7.76 -1.28 -14.64
N ASN A 318 6.66 -1.05 -15.36
CA ASN A 318 5.49 -1.94 -15.26
C ASN A 318 5.92 -3.40 -15.53
N PRO A 319 5.10 -4.42 -15.17
CA PRO A 319 5.56 -5.81 -15.17
C PRO A 319 6.11 -6.28 -16.52
N LEU A 320 7.20 -7.06 -16.44
CA LEU A 320 7.95 -7.60 -17.59
C LEU A 320 7.77 -9.12 -17.77
N TRP A 321 7.01 -9.73 -16.86
CA TRP A 321 6.83 -11.17 -16.77
C TRP A 321 5.90 -11.69 -17.85
N ARG A 322 6.08 -12.94 -18.27
CA ARG A 322 5.18 -13.58 -19.24
C ARG A 322 3.75 -13.51 -18.74
N ALA A 323 2.85 -12.95 -19.54
CA ALA A 323 1.43 -12.82 -19.21
C ALA A 323 0.58 -12.71 -20.48
N LYS A 324 -0.74 -12.71 -20.31
CA LYS A 324 -1.70 -12.66 -21.42
C LYS A 324 -2.02 -11.21 -21.82
N SER A 325 -2.18 -10.30 -20.86
CA SER A 325 -2.53 -8.91 -21.15
C SER A 325 -1.37 -8.07 -21.72
N ASN A 326 -1.67 -6.86 -22.19
CA ASN A 326 -0.63 -5.87 -22.50
C ASN A 326 0.09 -5.34 -21.25
N HIS A 327 -0.61 -5.22 -20.12
CA HIS A 327 -0.14 -4.62 -18.87
C HIS A 327 0.64 -5.60 -17.97
N LYS A 328 0.51 -6.91 -18.23
CA LYS A 328 1.28 -8.01 -17.60
C LYS A 328 1.14 -8.16 -16.08
N TYR A 329 0.10 -7.60 -15.47
CA TYR A 329 -0.21 -7.80 -14.04
C TYR A 329 -0.84 -9.18 -13.78
N ASP A 330 -1.36 -9.82 -14.82
CA ASP A 330 -1.91 -11.16 -14.90
C ASP A 330 -0.83 -12.21 -15.24
N ALA A 331 0.26 -12.23 -14.47
CA ALA A 331 1.41 -13.08 -14.75
C ALA A 331 1.03 -14.55 -14.97
N ALA A 332 1.51 -15.14 -16.07
CA ALA A 332 1.45 -16.57 -16.37
C ALA A 332 2.69 -17.32 -15.87
N ASP A 333 3.83 -16.62 -15.77
CA ASP A 333 5.10 -17.12 -15.22
C ASP A 333 5.97 -15.95 -14.73
N TYR A 334 6.40 -15.97 -13.46
CA TYR A 334 7.26 -14.92 -12.89
C TYR A 334 8.76 -15.14 -13.16
N LYS A 335 9.17 -16.26 -13.77
CA LYS A 335 10.59 -16.52 -14.12
C LYS A 335 10.99 -16.09 -15.51
N SER A 336 10.02 -15.99 -16.40
CA SER A 336 10.27 -15.73 -17.80
C SER A 336 9.93 -14.29 -18.12
N ILE A 337 10.81 -13.63 -18.87
CA ILE A 337 10.44 -12.40 -19.56
C ILE A 337 9.33 -12.72 -20.58
N ASP A 338 8.40 -11.79 -20.74
CA ASP A 338 7.35 -11.93 -21.74
C ASP A 338 7.96 -12.02 -23.15
N PRO A 339 7.58 -13.03 -23.96
CA PRO A 339 8.17 -13.23 -25.28
C PRO A 339 7.96 -12.03 -26.21
N HIS A 340 6.92 -11.21 -25.98
CA HIS A 340 6.67 -10.00 -26.76
C HIS A 340 7.58 -8.82 -26.37
N PHE A 341 8.26 -8.91 -25.22
CA PHE A 341 9.26 -7.93 -24.79
C PHE A 341 10.69 -8.38 -25.11
N GLY A 342 10.93 -9.69 -25.20
CA GLY A 342 12.23 -10.28 -25.50
C GLY A 342 12.49 -11.53 -24.68
N ASP A 343 13.72 -11.65 -24.15
CA ASP A 343 14.16 -12.78 -23.34
C ASP A 343 15.06 -12.32 -22.16
N GLU A 344 15.51 -13.25 -21.34
CA GLU A 344 16.37 -12.96 -20.19
C GLU A 344 17.73 -12.39 -20.60
N LYS A 345 18.20 -12.70 -21.82
CA LYS A 345 19.45 -12.17 -22.35
C LYS A 345 19.30 -10.69 -22.69
N LEU A 346 18.21 -10.29 -23.32
CA LEU A 346 17.87 -8.89 -23.59
C LEU A 346 17.64 -8.12 -22.30
N MET A 347 16.97 -8.71 -21.30
CA MET A 347 16.84 -8.08 -19.99
C MET A 347 18.19 -7.85 -19.33
N LYS A 348 19.10 -8.84 -19.40
CA LYS A 348 20.47 -8.66 -18.90
C LYS A 348 21.21 -7.55 -19.66
N GLU A 349 21.08 -7.49 -20.98
CA GLU A 349 21.69 -6.43 -21.79
C GLU A 349 21.17 -5.04 -21.39
N LEU A 350 19.86 -4.90 -21.18
CA LEU A 350 19.27 -3.66 -20.66
C LEU A 350 19.87 -3.28 -19.30
N CYS A 351 19.96 -4.22 -18.36
CA CYS A 351 20.58 -3.97 -17.06
C CYS A 351 22.03 -3.51 -17.20
N ASP A 352 22.84 -4.23 -17.98
CA ASP A 352 24.25 -3.91 -18.17
C ASP A 352 24.41 -2.48 -18.74
N LYS A 353 23.69 -2.16 -19.81
CA LYS A 353 23.76 -0.84 -20.46
C LYS A 353 23.23 0.30 -19.60
N ALA A 354 22.12 0.09 -18.89
CA ALA A 354 21.58 1.07 -17.96
C ALA A 354 22.59 1.35 -16.82
N HIS A 355 23.20 0.29 -16.27
CA HIS A 355 24.21 0.43 -15.22
C HIS A 355 25.49 1.12 -15.71
N GLU A 356 25.92 0.88 -16.95
CA GLU A 356 27.05 1.59 -17.57
C GLU A 356 26.81 3.11 -17.65
N GLN A 357 25.56 3.54 -17.80
CA GLN A 357 25.14 4.95 -17.78
C GLN A 357 24.82 5.46 -16.36
N GLY A 358 25.08 4.68 -15.32
CA GLY A 358 24.81 5.04 -13.93
C GLY A 358 23.34 4.99 -13.53
N MET A 359 22.46 4.43 -14.36
CA MET A 359 21.06 4.22 -14.03
C MET A 359 20.87 2.98 -13.14
N LYS A 360 19.77 2.93 -12.38
CA LYS A 360 19.29 1.75 -11.64
C LYS A 360 17.96 1.28 -12.22
N ILE A 361 17.61 0.03 -11.96
CA ILE A 361 16.37 -0.57 -12.45
C ILE A 361 15.54 -1.07 -11.28
N ILE A 362 14.26 -0.73 -11.30
CA ILE A 362 13.21 -1.25 -10.42
C ILE A 362 12.18 -1.95 -11.33
N VAL A 363 11.80 -3.17 -10.98
CA VAL A 363 10.79 -3.97 -11.71
C VAL A 363 9.54 -4.13 -10.86
N ASP A 364 8.37 -4.02 -11.48
CA ASP A 364 7.10 -4.29 -10.82
C ASP A 364 6.79 -5.79 -10.83
N VAL A 365 6.31 -6.30 -9.70
CA VAL A 365 5.87 -7.69 -9.52
C VAL A 365 4.57 -7.72 -8.76
N ALA A 366 3.50 -8.15 -9.42
CA ALA A 366 2.20 -8.31 -8.81
C ALA A 366 2.17 -9.60 -7.98
N PHE A 367 2.51 -9.51 -6.69
CA PHE A 367 2.46 -10.67 -5.80
C PHE A 367 1.08 -10.94 -5.22
N ASN A 368 0.14 -9.98 -5.21
CA ASN A 368 -1.19 -10.19 -4.62
C ASN A 368 -2.03 -11.25 -5.37
N HIS A 369 -1.90 -11.32 -6.68
CA HIS A 369 -2.66 -12.19 -7.57
C HIS A 369 -1.75 -12.72 -8.67
N THR A 370 -2.17 -13.81 -9.32
CA THR A 370 -1.57 -14.27 -10.59
C THR A 370 -2.51 -13.97 -11.75
N GLY A 371 -2.12 -14.33 -12.98
CA GLY A 371 -3.06 -14.43 -14.09
C GLY A 371 -3.88 -15.72 -14.04
N GLU A 372 -5.02 -15.77 -14.74
CA GLU A 372 -5.77 -17.02 -14.97
C GLU A 372 -4.96 -18.04 -15.79
N ALA A 373 -3.99 -17.57 -16.57
CA ALA A 373 -3.06 -18.40 -17.33
C ALA A 373 -1.88 -18.93 -16.49
N PHE A 374 -1.79 -18.56 -15.21
CA PHE A 374 -0.72 -19.02 -14.34
C PHE A 374 -0.78 -20.53 -14.13
N TRP A 375 0.37 -21.19 -14.27
CA TRP A 375 0.46 -22.65 -14.29
C TRP A 375 -0.17 -23.32 -13.06
N ALA A 376 -0.13 -22.68 -11.90
CA ALA A 376 -0.72 -23.20 -10.66
C ALA A 376 -2.26 -23.13 -10.72
N PHE A 377 -2.80 -21.98 -11.13
CA PHE A 377 -4.25 -21.79 -11.27
C PHE A 377 -4.82 -22.76 -12.31
N VAL A 378 -4.17 -22.89 -13.47
CA VAL A 378 -4.56 -23.82 -14.53
C VAL A 378 -4.62 -25.27 -14.03
N ASP A 379 -3.67 -25.69 -13.19
CA ASP A 379 -3.71 -27.04 -12.62
C ASP A 379 -4.84 -27.22 -11.61
N CYS A 380 -5.14 -26.20 -10.80
CA CYS A 380 -6.33 -26.18 -9.94
C CYS A 380 -7.61 -26.28 -10.77
N ILE A 381 -7.71 -25.56 -11.89
CA ILE A 381 -8.86 -25.67 -12.79
C ILE A 381 -9.03 -27.10 -13.33
N ARG A 382 -7.93 -27.78 -13.63
CA ARG A 382 -7.94 -29.13 -14.19
C ARG A 382 -8.21 -30.23 -13.15
N LYS A 383 -7.66 -30.12 -11.95
CA LYS A 383 -7.66 -31.18 -10.92
C LYS A 383 -8.57 -30.90 -9.74
N GLY A 384 -9.09 -29.68 -9.61
CA GLY A 384 -9.82 -29.25 -8.42
C GLY A 384 -8.98 -29.41 -7.16
N ALA A 385 -9.63 -29.84 -6.07
CA ALA A 385 -9.02 -30.05 -4.76
C ALA A 385 -7.85 -31.06 -4.72
N ASP A 386 -7.67 -31.87 -5.76
CA ASP A 386 -6.52 -32.79 -5.88
C ASP A 386 -5.24 -32.08 -6.37
N SER A 387 -5.32 -30.81 -6.80
CA SER A 387 -4.16 -30.00 -7.14
C SER A 387 -3.28 -29.73 -5.91
N PRO A 388 -1.96 -29.92 -5.98
CA PRO A 388 -1.06 -29.55 -4.89
C PRO A 388 -1.02 -28.02 -4.65
N TRP A 389 -1.54 -27.24 -5.59
CA TRP A 389 -1.62 -25.78 -5.53
C TRP A 389 -3.03 -25.29 -5.17
N TRP A 390 -3.96 -26.18 -4.82
CA TRP A 390 -5.35 -25.82 -4.54
C TRP A 390 -5.47 -24.69 -3.53
N ASN A 391 -4.73 -24.79 -2.43
CA ASN A 391 -4.72 -23.80 -1.35
C ASN A 391 -3.84 -22.56 -1.62
N TRP A 392 -3.31 -22.40 -2.83
CA TRP A 392 -2.71 -21.12 -3.25
C TRP A 392 -3.79 -20.08 -3.56
N TYR A 393 -5.04 -20.51 -3.77
CA TYR A 393 -6.16 -19.66 -4.11
C TYR A 393 -7.32 -19.92 -3.15
N ASP A 394 -8.16 -18.90 -2.95
CA ASP A 394 -9.37 -19.03 -2.14
C ASP A 394 -10.58 -19.27 -3.03
N TRP A 395 -11.22 -20.44 -2.85
CA TRP A 395 -12.37 -20.88 -3.62
C TRP A 395 -13.65 -20.74 -2.79
N HIS A 396 -14.66 -20.08 -3.35
CA HIS A 396 -16.01 -19.97 -2.78
C HIS A 396 -16.93 -21.07 -3.29
N GLN A 397 -16.80 -21.44 -4.56
CA GLN A 397 -17.63 -22.46 -5.21
C GLN A 397 -16.81 -23.25 -6.24
N TRP A 398 -17.02 -24.57 -6.26
CA TRP A 398 -16.38 -25.50 -7.18
C TRP A 398 -17.34 -26.64 -7.56
N PRO A 399 -17.34 -27.16 -8.81
CA PRO A 399 -16.50 -26.79 -9.95
C PRO A 399 -16.92 -25.48 -10.64
N LEU A 400 -16.00 -24.88 -11.41
CA LEU A 400 -16.36 -23.81 -12.34
C LEU A 400 -17.27 -24.35 -13.46
N PRO A 401 -18.22 -23.55 -13.98
CA PRO A 401 -19.01 -23.92 -15.15
C PRO A 401 -18.13 -24.19 -16.37
N GLN A 402 -18.49 -25.19 -17.18
CA GLN A 402 -17.83 -25.47 -18.45
C GLN A 402 -18.86 -25.68 -19.58
N PRO A 403 -18.92 -24.79 -20.58
CA PRO A 403 -18.16 -23.54 -20.71
C PRO A 403 -18.57 -22.50 -19.65
N LEU A 404 -17.73 -21.47 -19.45
CA LEU A 404 -18.10 -20.33 -18.61
C LEU A 404 -19.30 -19.60 -19.25
N PRO A 405 -20.34 -19.26 -18.48
CA PRO A 405 -21.48 -18.52 -19.01
C PRO A 405 -21.10 -17.05 -19.30
N PRO A 406 -21.78 -16.37 -20.24
CA PRO A 406 -21.47 -14.97 -20.57
C PRO A 406 -21.61 -13.99 -19.39
N ASP A 407 -22.45 -14.32 -18.41
CA ASP A 407 -22.68 -13.53 -17.20
C ASP A 407 -21.83 -13.98 -16.01
N PHE A 408 -20.84 -14.87 -16.22
CA PHE A 408 -19.97 -15.40 -15.17
C PHE A 408 -19.47 -14.30 -14.22
N ASP A 409 -19.68 -14.51 -12.93
CA ASP A 409 -19.15 -13.64 -11.88
C ASP A 409 -18.08 -14.42 -11.11
N PRO A 410 -16.78 -14.09 -11.30
CA PRO A 410 -15.71 -14.81 -10.63
C PRO A 410 -15.81 -14.71 -9.10
N LYS A 411 -16.41 -13.65 -8.55
CA LYS A 411 -16.56 -13.47 -7.10
C LYS A 411 -17.43 -14.55 -6.44
N GLU A 412 -18.34 -15.15 -7.19
CA GLU A 412 -19.15 -16.27 -6.69
C GLU A 412 -18.32 -17.57 -6.55
N TYR A 413 -17.18 -17.66 -7.23
CA TYR A 413 -16.40 -18.90 -7.34
C TYR A 413 -15.04 -18.84 -6.66
N TYR A 414 -14.33 -17.72 -6.72
CA TYR A 414 -13.01 -17.56 -6.10
C TYR A 414 -12.69 -16.09 -5.78
N GLN A 415 -11.78 -15.90 -4.83
CA GLN A 415 -11.23 -14.59 -4.49
C GLN A 415 -10.35 -14.08 -5.63
N CYS A 416 -10.61 -12.86 -6.08
CA CYS A 416 -9.93 -12.25 -7.21
C CYS A 416 -9.87 -10.73 -7.09
N TRP A 417 -8.83 -10.15 -7.68
CA TRP A 417 -8.53 -8.74 -7.57
C TRP A 417 -9.69 -7.90 -8.15
N TRP A 418 -10.40 -7.20 -7.27
CA TRP A 418 -11.57 -6.36 -7.59
C TRP A 418 -12.73 -7.11 -8.28
N GLY A 419 -12.73 -8.44 -8.27
CA GLY A 419 -13.68 -9.24 -9.06
C GLY A 419 -13.31 -9.41 -10.53
N ILE A 420 -12.06 -9.17 -10.91
CA ILE A 420 -11.59 -9.37 -12.28
C ILE A 420 -11.27 -10.86 -12.48
N LYS A 421 -11.93 -11.49 -13.46
CA LYS A 421 -11.82 -12.92 -13.76
C LYS A 421 -10.37 -13.36 -13.91
N ASP A 422 -9.58 -12.55 -14.59
CA ASP A 422 -8.24 -12.88 -15.05
C ASP A 422 -7.17 -12.77 -13.96
N MET A 423 -7.54 -12.30 -12.75
CA MET A 423 -6.63 -12.00 -11.65
C MET A 423 -7.01 -12.73 -10.34
N PRO A 424 -6.92 -14.07 -10.29
CA PRO A 424 -7.16 -14.83 -9.06
C PRO A 424 -6.13 -14.47 -7.97
N ASP A 425 -6.63 -14.13 -6.78
CA ASP A 425 -5.81 -13.71 -5.65
C ASP A 425 -5.07 -14.91 -5.05
N LEU A 426 -3.80 -14.69 -4.70
CA LEU A 426 -3.02 -15.66 -3.95
C LEU A 426 -3.38 -15.57 -2.47
N ASN A 427 -3.58 -16.73 -1.83
CA ASN A 427 -3.86 -16.83 -0.41
C ASN A 427 -2.56 -16.68 0.42
N PHE A 428 -2.19 -15.43 0.71
CA PHE A 428 -1.24 -15.09 1.77
C PHE A 428 -2.00 -14.82 3.07
N ASP A 429 -2.49 -15.87 3.73
CA ASP A 429 -3.05 -15.73 5.07
C ASP A 429 -1.95 -15.37 6.09
N LEU A 430 -1.64 -14.07 6.17
CA LEU A 430 -0.66 -13.49 7.08
C LEU A 430 -1.12 -13.53 8.55
N SER A 431 -2.37 -13.92 8.84
CA SER A 431 -2.87 -14.09 10.21
C SER A 431 -2.39 -15.38 10.87
N ARG A 432 -1.80 -16.30 10.10
CA ARG A 432 -1.28 -17.56 10.60
C ARG A 432 0.04 -17.38 11.32
N THR A 433 0.11 -17.90 12.55
CA THR A 433 1.25 -17.72 13.46
C THR A 433 2.50 -18.49 13.02
N HIS A 434 2.38 -19.43 12.08
CA HIS A 434 3.49 -20.23 11.60
C HIS A 434 3.73 -20.05 10.09
N PRO A 435 4.92 -19.60 9.64
CA PRO A 435 5.22 -19.40 8.21
C PRO A 435 5.06 -20.65 7.35
N ALA A 436 5.14 -21.84 7.95
CA ALA A 436 4.87 -23.12 7.26
C ALA A 436 3.37 -23.33 6.93
N GLU A 437 2.47 -22.51 7.47
CA GLU A 437 1.03 -22.55 7.16
C GLU A 437 0.65 -21.62 6.00
N ASN A 438 1.61 -20.82 5.49
CA ASN A 438 1.50 -20.20 4.18
C ASN A 438 1.70 -21.28 3.12
N TYR A 439 0.62 -21.56 2.38
CA TYR A 439 0.60 -22.57 1.33
C TYR A 439 1.38 -22.11 0.10
N VAL A 440 1.37 -20.80 -0.17
CA VAL A 440 2.15 -20.17 -1.23
C VAL A 440 3.62 -20.23 -0.85
N ARG A 441 4.37 -21.05 -1.56
CA ARG A 441 5.81 -21.27 -1.34
C ARG A 441 6.52 -21.39 -2.65
N ASP A 442 7.72 -20.81 -2.73
CA ASP A 442 8.54 -20.85 -3.93
C ASP A 442 7.69 -20.50 -5.17
N ILE A 443 7.02 -19.34 -5.17
CA ILE A 443 6.44 -18.79 -6.41
C ILE A 443 7.60 -18.75 -7.38
N ARG A 444 7.59 -19.74 -8.28
CA ARG A 444 8.68 -19.95 -9.21
C ARG A 444 8.48 -18.88 -10.24
#